data_AF-A0A2E4LKF9-F1
#
_entry.id   AF-A0A2E4LKF9-F1
#
_cell.length_a   1.000
_cell.length_b   1.000
_cell.length_c   1.000
_cell.angle_alpha   90.00
_cell.angle_beta   90.00
_cell.angle_gamma   90.00
#
_symmetry.space_group_name_H-M   'P 1'
#
loop_
_entity.id
_entity.type
_entity.pdbx_description
1 polymer ?
#
loop_
_entity_poly.entity_id
_entity_poly.type
_entity_poly.pdbx_seq_one_letter_code
_entity_poly.pdbx_strand_id
1 'polypeptide(L)' 'YFKPTKNRTDRKPDYYLHETDKWLVFPHELEGLSLSEIKANKPEVSGLIDSIEKIIK' A
#
# COMPACT_ATOMS: atom_id res chain seq x y z
N TYR A 1 -7.25 -3.26 9.22
CA TYR A 1 -7.66 -1.95 8.71
C TYR A 1 -9.04 -2.07 8.08
N PHE A 2 -9.92 -1.09 8.29
CA PHE A 2 -11.26 -1.04 7.69
C PHE A 2 -11.39 0.20 6.78
N LYS A 3 -12.02 0.02 5.60
CA LYS A 3 -12.19 1.08 4.59
C LYS A 3 -13.69 1.41 4.41
N PRO A 4 -14.24 2.37 5.16
CA PRO A 4 -15.69 2.62 5.18
C PRO A 4 -16.23 3.03 3.81
N THR A 5 -15.52 3.90 3.08
CA THR A 5 -15.98 4.40 1.76
C THR A 5 -15.90 3.37 0.64
N LYS A 6 -15.18 2.27 0.87
CA LYS A 6 -15.00 1.17 -0.10
C LYS A 6 -15.74 -0.10 0.32
N ASN A 7 -16.51 -0.05 1.41
CA ASN A 7 -17.37 -1.16 1.78
C ASN A 7 -18.52 -1.28 0.77
N ARG A 8 -18.63 -2.43 0.11
CA ARG A 8 -19.70 -2.73 -0.85
C ARG A 8 -20.83 -3.56 -0.22
N THR A 9 -20.82 -3.69 1.09
CA THR A 9 -21.80 -4.45 1.87
C THR A 9 -22.33 -3.60 3.01
N ASP A 10 -23.51 -3.94 3.52
CA ASP A 10 -24.10 -3.28 4.69
C ASP A 10 -23.45 -3.73 6.01
N ARG A 11 -22.52 -4.69 5.96
CA ARG A 11 -21.86 -5.26 7.14
C ARG A 11 -20.58 -4.51 7.45
N LYS A 12 -20.47 -4.01 8.67
CA LYS A 12 -19.22 -3.46 9.23
C LYS A 12 -18.54 -4.52 10.10
N PRO A 13 -17.20 -4.67 10.08
CA PRO A 13 -16.50 -5.60 10.95
C PRO A 13 -16.70 -5.21 12.43
N ASP A 14 -16.89 -6.22 13.29
CA ASP A 14 -17.02 -6.03 14.74
C ASP A 14 -15.72 -5.52 15.39
N TYR A 15 -14.57 -5.77 14.76
CA TYR A 15 -13.26 -5.31 15.22
C TYR A 15 -12.32 -4.96 14.07
N TYR A 16 -11.62 -3.83 14.19
CA TYR A 16 -10.52 -3.42 13.32
C TYR A 16 -9.58 -2.50 14.09
N LEU A 17 -8.28 -2.61 13.83
CA LEU A 17 -7.28 -1.80 14.54
C LEU A 17 -7.24 -0.33 14.07
N HIS A 18 -7.51 -0.09 12.79
CA HIS A 18 -7.38 1.22 12.16
C HIS A 18 -8.42 1.40 11.06
N GLU A 19 -8.98 2.60 10.93
CA GLU A 19 -9.85 3.02 9.83
C GLU A 19 -9.04 3.86 8.84
N THR A 20 -9.11 3.58 7.54
CA THR A 20 -8.42 4.38 6.52
C THR A 20 -9.03 4.14 5.15
N ASP A 21 -9.11 5.19 4.33
CA ASP A 21 -9.43 5.07 2.91
C ASP A 21 -8.17 5.00 2.03
N LYS A 22 -6.97 5.17 2.61
CA LYS A 22 -5.69 5.09 1.89
C LYS A 22 -5.48 3.71 1.30
N TRP A 23 -4.81 3.64 0.16
CA TRP A 23 -4.40 2.37 -0.41
C TRP A 23 -3.36 1.69 0.49
N LEU A 24 -3.53 0.38 0.72
CA LEU A 24 -2.56 -0.42 1.47
C LEU A 24 -1.73 -1.12 0.42
N VAL A 25 -0.42 -0.90 0.45
CA VAL A 25 0.52 -1.61 -0.41
C VAL A 25 1.16 -2.69 0.44
N PHE A 26 0.98 -3.95 0.04
CA PHE A 26 1.64 -5.06 0.73
C PHE A 26 3.02 -5.31 0.13
N PRO A 27 4.00 -5.79 0.92
CA PRO A 27 5.36 -6.03 0.42
C PRO A 27 5.42 -6.93 -0.81
N HIS A 28 4.59 -7.99 -0.88
CA HIS A 28 4.54 -8.90 -2.02
C HIS A 28 3.89 -8.29 -3.28
N GLU A 29 3.11 -7.21 -3.16
CA GLU A 29 2.58 -6.50 -4.34
C GLU A 29 3.66 -5.72 -5.09
N LEU A 30 4.84 -5.54 -4.47
CA LEU A 30 6.00 -4.91 -5.11
C LEU A 30 6.91 -5.96 -5.77
N GLU A 31 6.68 -7.25 -5.51
CA GLU A 31 7.45 -8.33 -6.10
C GLU A 31 7.20 -8.42 -7.61
N GLY A 32 8.28 -8.56 -8.39
CA GLY A 32 8.20 -8.64 -9.85
C GLY A 32 8.04 -7.29 -10.58
N LEU A 33 7.91 -6.18 -9.85
CA LEU A 33 7.92 -4.83 -10.44
C LEU A 33 9.32 -4.24 -10.44
N SER A 34 9.69 -3.56 -11.52
CA SER A 34 10.90 -2.74 -11.53
C SER A 34 10.72 -1.48 -10.68
N LEU A 35 11.83 -0.96 -10.15
CA LEU A 35 11.85 0.27 -9.36
C LEU A 35 11.27 1.46 -10.15
N SER A 36 11.51 1.50 -11.46
CA SER A 36 10.95 2.50 -12.38
C SER A 36 9.43 2.41 -12.50
N GLU A 37 8.87 1.20 -12.62
CA GLU A 37 7.41 0.98 -12.70
C GLU A 37 6.71 1.37 -11.40
N ILE A 38 7.33 1.05 -10.26
CA ILE A 38 6.81 1.44 -8.95
C ILE A 38 6.81 2.97 -8.81
N LYS A 39 7.92 3.64 -9.17
CA LYS A 39 8.01 5.12 -9.10
C LYS A 39 6.99 5.80 -10.02
N ALA A 40 6.74 5.25 -11.20
CA ALA A 40 5.77 5.81 -12.16
C ALA A 40 4.31 5.63 -11.73
N ASN A 41 3.95 4.48 -11.15
CA ASN A 41 2.54 4.11 -10.89
C ASN A 41 2.12 4.22 -9.42
N LYS A 42 3.08 4.26 -8.49
CA LYS A 42 2.84 4.34 -7.04
C LYS A 42 3.75 5.41 -6.41
N PRO A 43 3.54 6.70 -6.72
CA PRO A 43 4.41 7.78 -6.24
C PRO A 43 4.46 7.88 -4.71
N GLU A 44 3.40 7.45 -4.03
CA GLU A 44 3.28 7.44 -2.57
C GLU A 44 4.22 6.44 -1.85
N VAL A 45 4.76 5.43 -2.55
CA VAL A 45 5.80 4.54 -1.99
C VAL A 45 7.22 4.89 -2.45
N SER A 46 7.39 5.91 -3.30
CA SER A 46 8.70 6.29 -3.85
C SER A 46 9.77 6.52 -2.77
N GLY A 47 9.44 7.24 -1.69
CA GLY A 47 10.39 7.50 -0.60
C GLY A 47 10.81 6.24 0.17
N LEU A 48 9.91 5.24 0.28
CA LEU A 48 10.25 3.93 0.84
C LEU A 48 11.23 3.20 -0.09
N ILE A 49 10.95 3.20 -1.39
CA ILE A 49 11.79 2.57 -2.41
C ILE A 49 13.19 3.20 -2.43
N ASP A 50 13.30 4.53 -2.37
CA ASP A 50 14.59 5.22 -2.33
C ASP A 50 15.42 4.85 -1.09
N SER A 51 14.75 4.56 0.03
CA SER A 51 15.41 4.10 1.26
C SER A 51 15.89 2.65 1.13
N ILE A 52 15.11 1.79 0.49
CA ILE A 52 15.46 0.38 0.23
C ILE A 52 16.61 0.28 -0.78
N GLU A 53 16.59 1.08 -1.86
CA GLU A 53 17.66 1.13 -2.87
C GLU A 53 19.03 1.43 -2.25
N LYS A 54 19.08 2.26 -1.20
CA LYS A 54 20.32 2.60 -0.48
C LYS A 54 20.86 1.45 0.37
N ILE A 55 20.03 0.48 0.74
CA ILE A 55 20.41 -0.65 1.61
C ILE A 55 20.87 -1.85 0.78
N ILE A 56 20.36 -2.00 -0.45
CA ILE A 56 20.67 -3.12 -1.35
C ILE A 56 21.96 -2.88 -2.16
N LYS A 57 22.41 -1.62 -2.27
CA LYS A 57 23.71 -1.25 -2.84
C LYS A 57 24.84 -1.45 -1.86
#